data_AF-A0A5S5BZI4-F1
#
_entry.id   AF-A0A5S5BZI4-F1
#
_cell.length_a   1.000
_cell.length_b   1.000
_cell.length_c   1.000
_cell.angle_alpha   90.00
_cell.angle_beta   90.00
_cell.angle_gamma   90.00
#
_symmetry.space_group_name_H-M   'P 1'
#
loop_
_entity.id
_entity.type
_entity.pdbx_description
1 polymer ?
#
loop_
_entity_poly.entity_id
_entity_poly.type
_entity_poly.pdbx_seq_one_letter_code
_entity_poly.pdbx_strand_id
1 'polypeptide(L)'
;MLISKEEIAKHREVSRSVRDDKINPYIEDAEYLDLKPLLGESLYNDLIANKTDLKYINLLEPKNYQHNGKEYTHKGLNKVISLFAYARYVLFGSFTDTAFGFVEKSNNDSQPVSNEFKRNIYTKDRQAAVSYLNDVLVFISRNRDVYPTSNGSCGTRSTGFRISKIS
;
A
#
# COMPACT_ATOMS: atom_id res chain seq x y z
N MET A 1 -8.32 8.38 4.24
CA MET A 1 -8.03 7.96 2.86
C MET A 1 -7.20 9.01 2.14
N LEU A 2 -6.06 8.57 1.63
CA LEU A 2 -5.07 9.31 0.86
C LEU A 2 -5.31 9.22 -0.64
N ILE A 3 -5.83 8.08 -1.12
CA ILE A 3 -6.15 7.87 -2.54
C ILE A 3 -7.62 7.52 -2.76
N SER A 4 -8.08 7.50 -4.02
CA SER A 4 -9.39 7.02 -4.43
C SER A 4 -9.29 5.88 -5.46
N LYS A 5 -10.43 5.28 -5.82
CA LYS A 5 -10.51 4.27 -6.89
C LYS A 5 -9.90 4.76 -8.21
N GLU A 6 -10.10 6.03 -8.54
CA GLU A 6 -9.58 6.66 -9.76
C GLU A 6 -8.05 6.66 -9.77
N GLU A 7 -7.42 6.82 -8.61
CA GLU A 7 -5.96 6.76 -8.47
C GLU A 7 -5.44 5.35 -8.74
N ILE A 8 -6.14 4.32 -8.23
CA ILE A 8 -5.81 2.92 -8.51
C ILE A 8 -5.90 2.65 -10.01
N ALA A 9 -6.93 3.16 -10.67
CA ALA A 9 -7.16 2.99 -12.11
C ALA A 9 -6.04 3.61 -12.98
N LYS A 10 -5.24 4.55 -12.45
CA LYS A 10 -4.04 5.08 -13.15
C LYS A 10 -2.88 4.08 -13.18
N HIS A 11 -2.91 3.04 -12.33
CA HIS A 11 -1.78 2.13 -12.13
C HIS A 11 -2.13 0.64 -12.36
N ARG A 12 -3.40 0.28 -12.22
CA ARG A 12 -3.92 -1.08 -12.37
C ARG A 12 -5.30 -1.06 -13.01
N GLU A 13 -5.65 -2.13 -13.70
CA GLU A 13 -6.96 -2.28 -14.33
C GLU A 13 -8.01 -2.63 -13.26
N VAL A 14 -8.81 -1.65 -12.88
CA VAL A 14 -9.99 -1.84 -12.04
C VAL A 14 -11.22 -1.52 -12.89
N SER A 15 -12.22 -2.40 -12.89
CA SER A 15 -13.46 -2.15 -13.63
C SER A 15 -14.12 -0.86 -13.14
N ARG A 16 -14.56 -0.03 -14.08
CA ARG A 16 -15.32 1.21 -13.79
C ARG A 16 -16.61 0.93 -13.02
N SER A 17 -17.17 -0.28 -13.15
CA SER A 17 -18.39 -0.71 -12.46
C SER A 17 -18.18 -1.07 -10.99
N VAL A 18 -16.94 -1.16 -10.51
CA VAL A 18 -16.65 -1.41 -9.10
C VAL A 18 -17.11 -0.19 -8.30
N ARG A 19 -18.00 -0.44 -7.34
CA ARG A 19 -18.52 0.58 -6.44
C ARG A 19 -17.48 0.96 -5.40
N ASP A 20 -17.49 2.22 -4.98
CA ASP A 20 -16.49 2.75 -4.05
C ASP A 20 -16.58 2.07 -2.67
N ASP A 21 -17.79 1.77 -2.20
CA ASP A 21 -18.00 1.03 -0.94
C ASP A 21 -17.39 -0.37 -0.95
N LYS A 22 -17.17 -0.96 -2.14
CA LYS A 22 -16.52 -2.26 -2.27
C LYS A 22 -14.99 -2.16 -2.25
N ILE A 23 -14.41 -1.08 -2.78
CA ILE A 23 -12.94 -0.96 -2.90
C ILE A 23 -12.32 -0.16 -1.75
N ASN A 24 -13.02 0.83 -1.20
CA ASN A 24 -12.54 1.70 -0.14
C ASN A 24 -12.05 0.94 1.11
N PRO A 25 -12.71 -0.14 1.59
CA PRO A 25 -12.18 -0.90 2.73
C PRO A 25 -10.79 -1.48 2.46
N TYR A 26 -10.50 -1.90 1.22
CA TYR A 26 -9.17 -2.40 0.84
C TYR A 26 -8.14 -1.27 0.73
N ILE A 27 -8.56 -0.05 0.40
CA ILE A 27 -7.70 1.14 0.42
C ILE A 27 -7.36 1.50 1.87
N GLU A 28 -8.34 1.54 2.76
CA GLU A 28 -8.15 1.80 4.18
C GLU A 28 -7.22 0.75 4.81
N ASP A 29 -7.44 -0.53 4.53
CA ASP A 29 -6.56 -1.61 4.96
C ASP A 29 -5.14 -1.48 4.41
N ALA A 30 -4.99 -1.11 3.14
CA ALA A 30 -3.67 -0.89 2.55
C ALA A 30 -2.92 0.28 3.22
N GLU A 31 -3.61 1.37 3.53
CA GLU A 31 -3.06 2.51 4.25
C GLU A 31 -2.64 2.13 5.68
N TYR A 32 -3.52 1.43 6.41
CA TYR A 32 -3.33 1.16 7.83
C TYR A 32 -2.45 -0.07 8.13
N LEU A 33 -2.61 -1.15 7.36
CA LEU A 33 -1.95 -2.43 7.63
C LEU A 33 -0.65 -2.62 6.82
N ASP A 34 -0.55 -2.03 5.62
CA ASP A 34 0.68 -2.14 4.82
C ASP A 34 1.53 -0.87 4.89
N LEU A 35 0.96 0.31 4.67
CA LEU A 35 1.75 1.54 4.60
C LEU A 35 2.21 2.03 5.98
N LYS A 36 1.30 2.18 6.96
CA LYS A 36 1.62 2.73 8.29
C LYS A 36 2.80 2.02 8.98
N PRO A 37 2.91 0.68 9.00
CA PRO A 37 4.06 0.00 9.62
C PRO A 37 5.39 0.26 8.91
N LEU A 38 5.36 0.49 7.60
CA LEU A 38 6.56 0.71 6.78
C LEU A 38 7.01 2.18 6.80
N LEU A 39 6.07 3.12 6.87
CA LEU A 39 6.35 4.56 6.94
C LEU A 39 6.68 5.02 8.37
N GLY A 40 6.17 4.30 9.37
CA GLY A 40 6.23 4.68 10.78
C GLY A 40 5.03 5.49 11.21
N GLU A 41 4.59 5.28 12.46
CA GLU A 41 3.34 5.83 12.98
C GLU A 41 3.30 7.36 13.00
N SER A 42 4.38 8.02 13.44
CA SER A 42 4.42 9.48 13.52
C SER A 42 4.30 10.14 12.15
N LEU A 43 5.09 9.69 11.18
CA LEU A 43 5.09 10.26 9.84
C LEU A 43 3.76 9.97 9.11
N TYR A 44 3.20 8.78 9.33
CA TYR A 44 1.89 8.44 8.78
C TYR A 44 0.78 9.33 9.35
N ASN A 45 0.74 9.53 10.67
CA ASN A 45 -0.28 10.39 11.29
C ASN A 45 -0.14 11.84 10.83
N ASP A 46 1.08 12.37 10.74
CA ASP A 46 1.33 13.72 10.25
C ASP A 46 0.94 13.88 8.76
N LEU A 47 1.26 12.88 7.92
CA LEU A 47 0.85 12.82 6.52
C LEU A 47 -0.69 12.85 6.38
N ILE A 48 -1.42 12.08 7.20
CA ILE A 48 -2.88 12.03 7.15
C ILE A 48 -3.49 13.38 7.57
N ALA A 49 -2.94 14.00 8.62
CA ALA A 49 -3.44 15.27 9.14
C ALA A 49 -3.18 16.44 8.16
N ASN A 50 -2.04 16.43 7.48
CA ASN A 50 -1.54 17.55 6.70
C ASN A 50 -1.38 17.24 5.21
N LYS A 51 -2.15 16.29 4.66
CA LYS A 51 -1.99 15.77 3.28
C LYS A 51 -2.00 16.82 2.16
N THR A 52 -2.57 18.00 2.39
CA THR A 52 -2.63 19.12 1.44
C THR A 52 -1.38 20.00 1.45
N ASP A 53 -0.49 19.84 2.44
CA ASP A 53 0.75 20.58 2.49
C ASP A 53 1.65 20.19 1.34
N LEU A 54 2.36 21.16 0.76
CA LEU A 54 3.24 20.93 -0.37
C LEU A 54 4.30 19.84 -0.09
N LYS A 55 4.82 19.75 1.15
CA LYS A 55 5.76 18.69 1.54
C LYS A 55 5.14 17.29 1.42
N TYR A 56 3.85 17.14 1.72
CA TYR A 56 3.15 15.87 1.66
C TYR A 56 2.61 15.55 0.27
N ILE A 57 2.18 16.56 -0.49
CA ILE A 57 1.90 16.40 -1.93
C ILE A 57 3.14 15.88 -2.66
N ASN A 58 4.32 16.44 -2.37
CA ASN A 58 5.60 15.99 -2.93
C ASN A 58 5.95 14.53 -2.58
N LEU A 59 5.35 13.97 -1.52
CA LEU A 59 5.57 12.59 -1.10
C LEU A 59 4.53 11.63 -1.73
N LEU A 60 3.29 12.10 -1.84
CA LEU A 60 2.16 11.37 -2.42
C LEU A 60 2.30 11.22 -3.93
N GLU A 61 2.70 12.28 -4.62
CA GLU A 61 2.82 12.33 -6.07
C GLU A 61 4.23 11.96 -6.57
N PRO A 62 4.38 11.53 -7.84
CA PRO A 62 5.69 11.34 -8.44
C PRO A 62 6.48 12.65 -8.49
N LYS A 63 7.75 12.61 -8.10
CA LYS A 63 8.61 13.79 -8.10
C LYS A 63 10.05 13.47 -8.46
N ASN A 64 10.66 14.38 -9.21
CA ASN A 64 12.09 14.41 -9.46
C ASN A 64 12.76 15.37 -8.46
N TYR A 65 13.95 14.99 -7.97
CA TYR A 65 14.71 15.77 -7.01
C TYR A 65 16.21 15.61 -7.23
N GLN A 66 16.97 16.64 -6.89
CA GLN A 66 18.42 16.63 -6.98
C GLN A 66 19.04 16.26 -5.64
N HIS A 67 20.02 15.37 -5.65
CA HIS A 67 20.80 15.02 -4.46
C HIS A 67 22.25 14.74 -4.85
N ASN A 68 23.21 15.45 -4.25
CA ASN A 68 24.64 15.33 -4.55
C ASN A 68 24.97 15.43 -6.06
N GLY A 69 24.35 16.39 -6.76
CA GLY A 69 24.59 16.63 -8.18
C GLY A 69 24.02 15.57 -9.14
N LYS A 70 23.19 14.64 -8.65
CA LYS A 70 22.47 13.64 -9.46
C LYS A 70 20.96 13.80 -9.30
N GLU A 71 20.24 13.65 -10.41
CA GLU A 71 18.79 13.63 -10.42
C GLU A 71 18.29 12.24 -10.00
N TYR A 72 17.33 12.21 -9.09
CA TYR A 72 16.61 11.02 -8.66
C TYR A 72 15.12 11.25 -8.85
N THR A 73 14.36 10.15 -8.98
CA THR A 73 12.91 10.19 -9.10
C THR A 73 12.30 9.15 -8.17
N HIS A 74 11.16 9.46 -7.58
CA HIS A 74 10.30 8.48 -6.93
C HIS A 74 8.90 8.55 -7.54
N LYS A 75 8.16 7.43 -7.49
CA LYS A 75 6.82 7.31 -8.09
C LYS A 75 5.67 7.72 -7.16
N GLY A 76 6.00 8.17 -5.95
CA GLY A 76 5.04 8.67 -4.97
C GLY A 76 4.32 7.56 -4.18
N LEU A 77 3.79 7.92 -3.01
CA LEU A 77 3.02 6.99 -2.18
C LEU A 77 1.67 6.61 -2.79
N ASN A 78 1.08 7.44 -3.65
CA ASN A 78 -0.18 7.12 -4.31
C ASN A 78 -0.09 5.80 -5.10
N LYS A 79 1.02 5.61 -5.82
CA LYS A 79 1.29 4.38 -6.54
C LYS A 79 1.48 3.19 -5.59
N VAL A 80 2.18 3.38 -4.48
CA VAL A 80 2.42 2.34 -3.48
C VAL A 80 1.10 1.86 -2.88
N ILE A 81 0.26 2.79 -2.42
CA ILE A 81 -1.05 2.49 -1.83
C ILE A 81 -1.94 1.82 -2.88
N SER A 82 -1.92 2.30 -4.12
CA SER A 82 -2.70 1.71 -5.21
C SER A 82 -2.35 0.24 -5.46
N LEU A 83 -1.07 -0.10 -5.41
CA LEU A 83 -0.61 -1.49 -5.58
C LEU A 83 -1.01 -2.38 -4.40
N PHE A 84 -0.87 -1.90 -3.15
CA PHE A 84 -1.32 -2.64 -1.98
C PHE A 84 -2.84 -2.85 -1.96
N ALA A 85 -3.60 -1.78 -2.23
CA ALA A 85 -5.06 -1.82 -2.27
C ALA A 85 -5.55 -2.77 -3.38
N TYR A 86 -4.96 -2.68 -4.58
CA TYR A 86 -5.29 -3.57 -5.68
C TYR A 86 -4.96 -5.04 -5.36
N ALA A 87 -3.80 -5.32 -4.76
CA ALA A 87 -3.44 -6.67 -4.34
C ALA A 87 -4.50 -7.27 -3.41
N ARG A 88 -4.91 -6.52 -2.38
CA ARG A 88 -5.96 -6.93 -1.44
C ARG A 88 -7.30 -7.14 -2.14
N TYR A 89 -7.69 -6.20 -3.00
CA TYR A 89 -8.93 -6.26 -3.76
C TYR A 89 -8.97 -7.50 -4.68
N VAL A 90 -7.88 -7.85 -5.36
CA VAL A 90 -7.82 -9.05 -6.22
C VAL A 90 -7.99 -10.33 -5.40
N LEU A 91 -7.37 -10.40 -4.23
CA LEU A 91 -7.39 -11.61 -3.41
C LEU A 91 -8.72 -11.81 -2.68
N PHE A 92 -9.31 -10.73 -2.16
CA PHE A 92 -10.46 -10.81 -1.26
C PHE A 92 -11.76 -10.22 -1.84
N GLY A 93 -11.68 -9.36 -2.86
CA GLY A 93 -12.82 -8.63 -3.41
C GLY A 93 -13.82 -9.47 -4.21
N SER A 94 -13.46 -10.70 -4.59
CA SER A 94 -14.38 -11.62 -5.27
C SER A 94 -15.42 -12.22 -4.34
N PHE A 95 -15.15 -12.26 -3.04
CA PHE A 95 -16.07 -12.80 -2.05
C PHE A 95 -17.15 -11.79 -1.70
N THR A 96 -18.35 -12.25 -1.44
CA THR A 96 -19.48 -11.42 -1.03
C THR A 96 -20.32 -12.21 -0.06
N ASP A 97 -20.61 -11.61 1.09
CA ASP A 97 -21.57 -12.15 2.03
C ASP A 97 -22.98 -11.82 1.55
N THR A 98 -23.83 -12.84 1.44
CA THR A 98 -25.21 -12.71 0.97
C THR A 98 -26.15 -13.33 2.01
N ALA A 99 -27.45 -13.05 1.91
CA ALA A 99 -28.44 -13.65 2.80
C ALA A 99 -28.46 -15.20 2.77
N PHE A 100 -27.85 -15.81 1.75
CA PHE A 100 -27.74 -17.26 1.57
C PHE A 100 -26.34 -17.80 1.91
N GLY A 101 -25.46 -16.96 2.45
CA GLY A 101 -24.11 -17.30 2.87
C GLY A 101 -23.00 -16.62 2.08
N PHE A 102 -21.76 -17.02 2.39
CA PHE A 102 -20.54 -16.48 1.80
C PHE A 102 -20.28 -17.12 0.43
N VAL A 103 -20.36 -16.32 -0.62
CA VAL A 103 -20.23 -16.79 -2.01
C VAL A 103 -19.12 -16.04 -2.74
N GLU A 104 -18.48 -16.73 -3.68
CA GLU A 104 -17.62 -16.08 -4.66
C GLU A 104 -18.46 -15.70 -5.87
N LYS A 105 -18.41 -14.42 -6.29
CA LYS A 105 -19.14 -13.98 -7.48
C LYS A 105 -18.56 -14.64 -8.73
N SER A 106 -19.36 -15.46 -9.39
CA SER A 106 -19.18 -15.91 -10.77
C SER A 106 -20.39 -15.46 -11.61
N ASN A 107 -20.15 -15.12 -12.88
CA ASN A 107 -21.23 -14.86 -13.84
C ASN A 107 -21.37 -16.11 -14.73
N ASN A 108 -22.56 -16.37 -15.30
CA ASN A 108 -22.75 -17.52 -16.20
C ASN A 108 -21.79 -17.51 -17.40
N ASP A 109 -21.35 -16.34 -17.84
CA ASP A 109 -20.44 -16.15 -18.97
C ASP A 109 -18.96 -16.09 -18.55
N SER A 110 -18.62 -16.35 -17.29
CA SER A 110 -17.24 -16.19 -16.80
C SER A 110 -16.89 -17.14 -15.67
N GLN A 111 -15.72 -17.77 -15.78
CA GLN A 111 -15.18 -18.59 -14.71
C GLN A 111 -14.34 -17.72 -13.75
N PRO A 112 -14.52 -17.85 -12.43
CA PRO A 112 -13.69 -17.15 -11.47
C PRO A 112 -12.24 -17.60 -11.59
N VAL A 113 -11.33 -16.65 -11.46
CA VAL A 113 -9.89 -16.89 -11.49
C VAL A 113 -9.49 -17.75 -10.29
N SER A 114 -8.58 -18.72 -10.48
CA SER A 114 -8.16 -19.60 -9.41
C SER A 114 -7.53 -18.84 -8.23
N ASN A 115 -7.77 -19.33 -7.01
CA ASN A 115 -7.21 -18.74 -5.80
C ASN A 115 -5.67 -18.73 -5.80
N GLU A 116 -5.02 -19.70 -6.45
CA GLU A 116 -3.57 -19.71 -6.64
C GLU A 116 -3.09 -18.54 -7.49
N PHE A 117 -3.75 -18.28 -8.62
CA PHE A 117 -3.40 -17.16 -9.49
C PHE A 117 -3.63 -15.80 -8.79
N LYS A 118 -4.72 -15.68 -8.01
CA LYS A 118 -4.96 -14.49 -7.16
C LYS A 118 -3.85 -14.28 -6.14
N ARG A 119 -3.38 -15.34 -5.46
CA ARG A 119 -2.24 -15.26 -4.52
C ARG A 119 -0.94 -14.86 -5.24
N ASN A 120 -0.74 -15.31 -6.47
CA ASN A 120 0.41 -14.92 -7.28
C ASN A 120 0.37 -13.43 -7.63
N ILE A 121 -0.79 -12.90 -8.05
CA ILE A 121 -0.97 -11.45 -8.29
C ILE A 121 -0.73 -10.67 -7.01
N TYR A 122 -1.38 -11.08 -5.92
CA TYR A 122 -1.22 -10.45 -4.60
C TYR A 122 0.26 -10.33 -4.21
N THR A 123 1.02 -11.42 -4.35
CA THR A 123 2.44 -11.46 -3.99
C THR A 123 3.26 -10.54 -4.89
N LYS A 124 3.05 -10.60 -6.21
CA LYS A 124 3.79 -9.78 -7.20
C LYS A 124 3.54 -8.28 -6.99
N ASP A 125 2.29 -7.88 -6.80
CA ASP A 125 1.96 -6.47 -6.62
C ASP A 125 2.42 -5.93 -5.27
N ARG A 126 2.40 -6.77 -4.23
CA ARG A 126 2.97 -6.41 -2.93
C ARG A 126 4.49 -6.23 -3.02
N GLN A 127 5.20 -7.10 -3.73
CA GLN A 127 6.64 -6.95 -3.97
C GLN A 127 6.95 -5.67 -4.77
N ALA A 128 6.17 -5.38 -5.81
CA ALA A 128 6.30 -4.14 -6.58
C ALA A 128 6.06 -2.90 -5.71
N ALA A 129 5.02 -2.91 -4.87
CA ALA A 129 4.71 -1.83 -3.94
C ALA A 129 5.86 -1.53 -2.99
N VAL A 130 6.47 -2.58 -2.39
CA VAL A 130 7.64 -2.44 -1.52
C VAL A 130 8.83 -1.85 -2.28
N SER A 131 9.06 -2.27 -3.53
CA SER A 131 10.14 -1.71 -4.35
C SER A 131 9.96 -0.21 -4.57
N TYR A 132 8.75 0.25 -4.94
CA TYR A 132 8.48 1.68 -5.12
C TYR A 132 8.53 2.45 -3.80
N LEU A 133 8.12 1.82 -2.69
CA LEU A 133 8.19 2.43 -1.37
C LEU A 133 9.63 2.69 -0.94
N ASN A 134 10.57 1.78 -1.25
CA ASN A 134 11.98 1.99 -0.94
C ASN A 134 12.53 3.28 -1.57
N ASP A 135 12.15 3.59 -2.81
CA ASP A 135 12.55 4.85 -3.46
C ASP A 135 12.01 6.08 -2.71
N VAL A 136 10.78 6.00 -2.20
CA VAL A 136 10.15 7.05 -1.40
C VAL A 136 10.82 7.17 -0.02
N LEU A 137 11.14 6.06 0.64
CA LEU A 137 11.87 6.06 1.92
C LEU A 137 13.27 6.65 1.75
N VAL A 138 13.95 6.38 0.63
CA VAL A 138 15.22 7.02 0.29
C VAL A 138 15.03 8.53 0.14
N PHE A 139 13.99 8.99 -0.55
CA PHE A 139 13.66 10.42 -0.64
C PHE A 139 13.41 11.06 0.74
N ILE A 140 12.61 10.42 1.61
CA ILE A 140 12.38 10.88 2.99
C ILE A 140 13.70 10.98 3.75
N SER A 141 14.54 9.94 3.67
CA SER A 141 15.83 9.91 4.39
C SER A 141 16.81 10.99 3.93
N ARG A 142 16.71 11.45 2.68
CA ARG A 142 17.51 12.56 2.13
C ARG A 142 16.96 13.94 2.50
N ASN A 143 15.71 14.02 2.95
CA ASN A 143 15.00 15.25 3.30
C ASN A 143 14.50 15.20 4.76
N ARG A 144 15.32 14.65 5.68
CA ARG A 144 14.96 14.46 7.10
C ARG A 144 14.58 15.76 7.82
N ASP A 145 15.13 16.89 7.38
CA ASP A 145 14.81 18.20 7.96
C ASP A 145 13.35 18.63 7.65
N VAL A 146 12.77 18.10 6.57
CA VAL A 146 11.40 18.41 6.11
C VAL A 146 10.39 17.38 6.63
N TYR A 147 10.81 16.11 6.70
CA TYR A 147 9.97 15.00 7.12
C TYR A 147 10.41 14.50 8.50
N PRO A 148 9.70 14.87 9.58
CA PRO A 148 10.03 14.40 10.91
C PRO A 148 9.80 12.90 11.00
N THR A 149 10.85 12.12 10.80
CA THR A 149 10.85 10.69 11.14
C THR A 149 10.94 10.60 12.65
N SER A 150 9.96 9.97 13.31
CA SER A 150 10.08 9.62 14.72
C SER A 150 11.13 8.53 14.89
N ASN A 151 12.41 8.91 14.87
CA ASN A 151 13.48 8.07 15.39
C ASN A 151 13.50 8.23 16.91
N GLY A 152 12.41 7.79 17.55
CA GLY A 152 12.35 7.49 18.97
C GLY A 152 12.61 6.01 19.17
N SER A 153 13.88 5.64 19.27
CA SER A 153 14.38 4.29 19.52
C SER A 153 14.18 3.27 18.38
N CYS A 154 15.23 3.07 17.60
CA CYS A 154 15.55 1.73 17.12
C CYS A 154 15.95 0.91 18.36
N GLY A 155 14.96 0.46 19.13
CA GLY A 155 15.14 -0.66 20.03
C GLY A 155 15.32 -1.87 19.14
N THR A 156 16.54 -2.37 19.03
CA THR A 156 16.85 -3.68 18.48
C THR A 156 15.95 -4.72 19.15
N ARG A 157 14.80 -5.04 18.53
CA ARG A 157 14.05 -6.24 18.87
C ARG A 157 14.85 -7.41 18.31
N SER A 158 15.84 -7.84 19.09
CA SER A 158 16.43 -9.16 18.99
C SER A 158 15.28 -10.18 19.12
N THR A 159 14.70 -10.58 18.00
CA THR A 159 13.82 -11.75 17.94
C THR A 159 14.70 -12.99 17.96
N GLY A 160 15.32 -13.25 19.11
CA GLY A 160 15.86 -14.56 19.44
C GLY A 160 14.71 -15.52 19.66
N PHE A 161 14.20 -16.13 18.59
CA PHE A 161 13.31 -17.28 18.69
C PHE A 161 14.10 -18.44 19.34
N ARG A 162 13.92 -18.64 20.64
CA ARG A 162 14.37 -19.86 21.33
C ARG A 162 13.33 -20.94 21.10
N ILE A 163 13.62 -21.86 20.17
CA ILE A 163 12.91 -23.13 20.08
C ILE A 163 13.44 -24.02 21.19
N SER A 164 12.71 -24.12 22.30
CA SER A 164 12.93 -25.21 23.26
C SER A 164 12.23 -26.47 22.73
N LYS A 165 13.03 -27.50 22.47
CA LYS A 165 12.58 -28.85 22.16
C LYS A 165 11.69 -29.35 23.31
N ILE A 166 10.44 -29.70 23.03
CA ILE A 166 9.60 -30.46 23.97
C ILE A 166 9.97 -31.93 23.79
N SER A 167 10.42 -32.56 24.88
CA SER A 167 10.69 -33.99 25.00
C SER A 167 9.43 -34.83 24.87
#